data_AF-A0A7V2B1B7-F1
#
_entry.id   AF-A0A7V2B1B7-F1
#
_cell.length_a   1.000
_cell.length_b   1.000
_cell.length_c   1.000
_cell.angle_alpha   90.00
_cell.angle_beta   90.00
_cell.angle_gamma   90.00
#
_symmetry.space_group_name_H-M   'P 1'
#
loop_
_entity.id
_entity.type
_entity.pdbx_description
1 polymer ?
#
loop_
_entity_poly.entity_id
_entity_poly.type
_entity_poly.pdbx_seq_one_letter_code
_entity_poly.pdbx_strand_id
1 'polypeptide(L)'
;MAVKLRLRRLGRKKLPIFAIVAADARAPRDGRFIEDLGRYRPLEEPSHVELKLDRVLYWLEKGAQPTETVESILRREGVLLALHLRRRGVPEEEIQKAVAEHRARRYAKLQAQAKVTAADRKRAALEAERQRIAALEAEQARKKAEAEARKAAEKVQEEAAPTEAAAEASAEHPEQGAE
;
A
#
# COMPACT_ATOMS: atom_id res chain seq x y z
N MET A 1 27.18 36.77 -1.82
CA MET A 1 27.59 35.36 -1.82
C MET A 1 26.54 34.62 -1.01
N ALA A 2 25.64 33.88 -1.67
CA ALA A 2 24.55 33.19 -0.96
C ALA A 2 24.27 31.88 -1.67
N VAL A 3 24.32 30.78 -0.93
CA VAL A 3 23.92 29.47 -1.43
C VAL A 3 22.40 29.42 -1.42
N LYS A 4 21.81 29.04 -2.55
CA LYS A 4 20.38 28.82 -2.69
C LYS A 4 20.09 27.35 -2.92
N LEU A 5 19.02 26.86 -2.29
CA LEU A 5 18.43 25.58 -2.64
C LEU A 5 17.46 25.83 -3.78
N ARG A 6 17.77 25.31 -4.96
CA ARG A 6 17.03 25.61 -6.19
C ARG A 6 16.75 24.35 -7.00
N LEU A 7 15.77 24.45 -7.89
CA LEU A 7 15.45 23.41 -8.85
C LEU A 7 16.32 23.55 -10.11
N ARG A 8 17.07 22.49 -10.41
CA ARG A 8 17.72 22.30 -11.71
C ARG A 8 16.82 21.46 -12.59
N ARG A 9 16.61 21.87 -13.84
CA ARG A 9 15.75 21.09 -14.75
C ARG A 9 16.55 19.94 -15.35
N LEU A 10 15.98 18.76 -15.23
CA LEU A 10 16.40 17.52 -15.86
C LEU A 10 15.24 16.96 -16.70
N GLY A 11 15.52 15.92 -17.48
CA GLY A 11 14.53 15.22 -18.28
C GLY A 11 14.30 15.83 -19.66
N ARG A 12 13.29 15.29 -20.35
CA ARG A 12 12.99 15.58 -21.76
C ARG A 12 11.79 16.52 -21.91
N LYS A 13 11.53 16.95 -23.15
CA LYS A 13 10.31 17.70 -23.48
C LYS A 13 9.07 16.92 -23.00
N LYS A 14 8.11 17.61 -22.38
CA LYS A 14 6.88 17.06 -21.78
C LYS A 14 7.05 16.09 -20.59
N LEU A 15 8.28 15.77 -20.18
CA LEU A 15 8.57 14.95 -19.00
C LEU A 15 9.67 15.61 -18.17
N PRO A 16 9.36 16.75 -17.49
CA PRO A 16 10.31 17.44 -16.64
C PRO A 16 10.55 16.66 -15.35
N ILE A 17 11.82 16.50 -15.01
CA ILE A 17 12.28 16.02 -13.70
C ILE A 17 13.10 17.15 -13.12
N PHE A 18 12.97 17.45 -11.83
CA PHE A 18 13.75 18.51 -11.22
C PHE A 18 14.69 17.92 -10.18
N ALA A 19 15.97 18.27 -10.23
CA ALA A 19 16.89 17.99 -9.14
C ALA A 19 16.88 19.17 -8.17
N ILE A 20 16.83 18.87 -6.87
CA ILE A 20 16.95 19.86 -5.80
C ILE A 20 18.44 19.95 -5.46
N VAL A 21 19.05 21.09 -5.79
CA VAL A 21 20.51 21.27 -5.66
C VAL A 21 20.84 22.47 -4.77
N ALA A 22 21.93 22.35 -4.02
CA ALA A 22 22.58 23.48 -3.38
C ALA A 22 23.56 24.10 -4.37
N ALA A 23 23.38 25.38 -4.70
CA ALA A 23 24.25 26.10 -5.64
C ALA A 23 24.38 27.58 -5.27
N ASP A 24 25.47 28.22 -5.70
CA ASP A 24 25.59 29.67 -5.58
C ASP A 24 24.49 30.36 -6.42
N ALA A 25 23.89 31.42 -5.87
CA ALA A 25 22.89 32.23 -6.55
C ALA A 25 23.33 32.75 -7.93
N ARG A 26 24.63 32.99 -8.15
CA ARG A 26 25.19 33.51 -9.41
C ARG A 26 25.38 32.43 -10.48
N ALA A 27 25.43 31.16 -10.10
CA ALA A 27 25.61 30.08 -11.06
C ALA A 27 24.40 29.98 -12.00
N PRO A 28 24.57 29.59 -13.28
CA PRO A 28 23.42 29.41 -14.18
C PRO A 28 22.54 28.25 -13.71
N ARG A 29 21.24 28.24 -14.09
CA ARG A 29 20.23 27.27 -13.60
C ARG A 29 20.70 25.81 -13.67
N ASP A 30 21.19 25.41 -14.84
CA ASP A 30 21.57 24.03 -15.13
C ASP A 30 23.10 23.81 -15.10
N GLY A 31 23.87 24.75 -14.54
CA GLY A 31 25.34 24.68 -14.49
C GLY A 31 25.89 24.00 -13.24
N ARG A 32 27.10 24.42 -12.84
CA ARG A 32 27.81 23.89 -11.68
C ARG A 32 27.00 24.12 -10.40
N PHE A 33 26.88 23.06 -9.61
CA PHE A 33 26.26 23.03 -8.29
C PHE A 33 27.27 22.49 -7.27
N ILE A 34 26.98 22.70 -5.99
CA ILE A 34 27.84 22.26 -4.88
C ILE A 34 27.47 20.83 -4.50
N GLU A 35 26.18 20.58 -4.26
CA GLU A 35 25.68 19.27 -3.80
C GLU A 35 24.28 18.97 -4.35
N ASP A 36 24.02 17.69 -4.65
CA ASP A 36 22.70 17.16 -5.03
C ASP A 36 21.97 16.60 -3.81
N LEU A 37 20.84 17.23 -3.48
CA LEU A 37 20.05 16.98 -2.28
C LEU A 37 18.84 16.08 -2.54
N GLY A 38 18.41 15.94 -3.79
CA GLY A 38 17.18 15.20 -4.08
C GLY A 38 16.57 15.44 -5.45
N ARG A 39 15.41 14.84 -5.67
CA ARG A 39 14.65 14.88 -6.93
C ARG A 39 13.18 15.15 -6.68
N TYR A 40 12.56 15.84 -7.62
CA TYR A 40 11.15 16.20 -7.62
C TYR A 40 10.53 15.88 -8.97
N ARG A 41 9.44 15.10 -8.96
CA ARG A 41 8.69 14.67 -10.14
C ARG A 41 7.24 15.15 -10.03
N PRO A 42 6.90 16.29 -10.67
CA PRO A 42 5.57 16.89 -10.54
C PRO A 42 4.48 16.18 -11.35
N LEU A 43 4.83 15.33 -12.31
CA LEU A 43 3.86 14.64 -13.18
C LEU A 43 3.31 13.35 -12.57
N GLU A 44 3.96 12.82 -11.53
CA GLU A 44 3.44 11.67 -10.79
C GLU A 44 2.33 12.19 -9.85
N GLU A 45 1.21 11.47 -9.74
CA GLU A 45 0.09 11.81 -8.85
C GLU A 45 -0.04 10.68 -7.82
N PRO A 46 0.27 10.93 -6.53
CA PRO A 46 0.75 12.18 -5.93
C PRO A 46 2.21 12.52 -6.33
N SER A 47 2.57 13.81 -6.31
CA SER A 47 3.91 14.26 -6.72
C SER A 47 5.01 13.59 -5.91
N HIS A 48 5.91 12.87 -6.60
CA HIS A 48 6.98 12.12 -5.95
C HIS A 48 8.19 13.00 -5.65
N VAL A 49 8.68 12.89 -4.41
CA VAL A 49 9.76 13.68 -3.85
C VAL A 49 10.76 12.75 -3.17
N GLU A 50 12.01 12.78 -3.63
CA GLU A 50 13.14 12.07 -3.02
C GLU A 50 14.08 13.10 -2.40
N LEU A 51 14.29 13.07 -1.09
CA LEU A 51 15.15 14.02 -0.37
C LEU A 51 16.16 13.31 0.53
N LYS A 52 17.40 13.79 0.53
CA LYS A 52 18.41 13.46 1.54
C LYS A 52 18.25 14.40 2.74
N LEU A 53 17.41 14.00 3.70
CA LEU A 53 16.98 14.86 4.81
C LEU A 53 18.16 15.47 5.59
N ASP A 54 19.17 14.67 5.94
CA ASP A 54 20.32 15.11 6.73
C ASP A 54 21.10 16.24 6.06
N ARG A 55 21.30 16.11 4.74
CA ARG A 55 22.05 17.09 3.94
C ARG A 55 21.25 18.36 3.71
N VAL A 56 19.95 18.24 3.48
CA VAL A 56 19.07 19.42 3.36
C VAL A 56 19.08 20.23 4.65
N LEU A 57 18.94 19.55 5.81
CA LEU A 57 18.99 20.19 7.12
C LEU A 57 20.32 20.89 7.35
N TYR A 58 21.44 20.22 7.05
CA TYR A 58 22.77 20.83 7.14
C TYR A 58 22.87 22.15 6.34
N TRP A 59 22.39 22.18 5.10
CA TRP A 59 22.45 23.40 4.29
C TRP A 59 21.54 24.50 4.82
N LEU A 60 20.35 24.16 5.33
CA LEU A 60 19.45 25.13 5.95
C LEU A 60 20.05 25.71 7.25
N GLU A 61 20.78 24.91 8.02
CA GLU A 61 21.51 25.37 9.22
C GLU A 61 22.67 26.30 8.86
N LYS A 62 23.37 26.03 7.75
CA LYS A 62 24.41 26.91 7.22
C LYS A 62 23.88 28.19 6.56
N GLY A 63 22.56 28.41 6.57
CA GLY A 63 21.93 29.63 6.06
C GLY A 63 21.62 29.60 4.56
N ALA A 64 21.57 28.42 3.93
CA ALA A 64 21.11 28.31 2.56
C ALA A 64 19.64 28.76 2.44
N GLN A 65 19.35 29.58 1.43
CA GLN A 65 18.02 30.13 1.22
C GLN A 65 17.26 29.29 0.16
N PRO A 66 16.14 28.64 0.49
CA PRO A 66 15.35 27.92 -0.50
C PRO A 66 14.59 28.88 -1.43
N THR A 67 14.40 28.49 -2.68
CA THR A 67 13.45 29.19 -3.58
C THR A 67 12.01 28.79 -3.25
N GLU A 68 11.02 29.63 -3.59
CA GLU A 68 9.60 29.45 -3.23
C GLU A 68 9.05 28.02 -3.47
N THR A 69 9.32 27.44 -4.64
CA THR A 69 8.87 26.07 -4.96
C THR A 69 9.57 25.02 -4.10
N VAL A 70 10.89 25.17 -3.87
CA VAL A 70 11.66 24.27 -3.01
C VAL A 70 11.15 24.39 -1.57
N GLU A 71 10.89 25.60 -1.11
CA GLU A 71 10.29 25.85 0.20
C GLU A 71 8.93 25.15 0.34
N SER A 72 8.06 25.24 -0.66
CA SER A 72 6.78 24.53 -0.68
C SER A 72 6.96 23.01 -0.58
N ILE A 73 7.95 22.44 -1.28
CA ILE A 73 8.29 21.02 -1.18
C ILE A 73 8.78 20.66 0.23
N LEU A 74 9.71 21.44 0.79
CA LEU A 74 10.25 21.23 2.15
C LEU A 74 9.17 21.36 3.24
N ARG A 75 8.21 22.27 3.05
CA ARG A 75 7.03 22.40 3.92
C ARG A 75 6.15 21.15 3.85
N ARG A 76 5.88 20.63 2.66
CA ARG A 76 5.06 19.41 2.47
C ARG A 76 5.70 18.19 3.13
N GLU A 77 7.02 18.06 2.98
CA GLU A 77 7.81 16.96 3.54
C GLU A 77 8.06 17.09 5.06
N GLY A 78 7.78 18.24 5.66
CA GLY A 78 8.01 18.47 7.10
C GLY A 78 9.45 18.83 7.46
N VAL A 79 10.34 19.08 6.51
CA VAL A 79 11.76 19.42 6.78
C VAL A 79 11.89 20.76 7.50
N LEU A 80 11.06 21.74 7.17
CA LEU A 80 11.07 23.03 7.89
C LEU A 80 10.53 22.89 9.32
N LEU A 81 9.60 21.96 9.54
CA LEU A 81 9.14 21.62 10.89
C LEU A 81 10.28 21.01 11.70
N ALA A 82 11.04 20.08 11.09
CA ALA A 82 12.21 19.49 11.70
C ALA A 82 13.27 20.54 12.11
N LEU A 83 13.59 21.47 11.20
CA LEU A 83 14.53 22.55 11.47
C LEU A 83 14.07 23.44 12.65
N HIS A 84 12.78 23.74 12.71
CA HIS A 84 12.20 24.56 13.77
C HIS A 84 12.25 23.87 15.14
N LEU A 85 11.89 22.59 15.20
CA LEU A 85 11.95 21.79 16.43
C LEU A 85 13.40 21.60 16.90
N ARG A 86 14.33 21.37 15.96
CA ARG A 86 15.76 21.25 16.25
C ARG A 86 16.34 22.55 16.82
N ARG A 87 15.97 23.71 16.26
CA ARG A 87 16.35 25.03 16.81
C ARG A 87 15.77 25.30 18.20
N ARG A 88 14.66 24.66 18.55
CA ARG A 88 14.04 24.73 19.89
C ARG A 88 14.65 23.75 20.89
N GLY A 89 15.59 22.90 20.48
CA GLY A 89 16.26 21.93 21.36
C GLY A 89 15.43 20.70 21.70
N VAL A 90 14.43 20.38 20.88
CA VAL A 90 13.61 19.16 21.02
C VAL A 90 14.47 17.93 20.68
N PRO A 91 14.32 16.79 21.38
CA PRO A 91 15.06 15.56 21.08
C PRO A 91 14.76 15.04 19.67
N GLU A 92 15.77 14.43 19.03
CA GLU A 92 15.71 13.97 17.63
C GLU A 92 14.59 12.94 17.39
N GLU A 93 14.28 12.09 18.38
CA GLU A 93 13.22 11.08 18.28
C GLU A 93 11.83 11.70 18.13
N GLU A 94 11.57 12.76 18.89
CA GLU A 94 10.31 13.51 18.81
C GLU A 94 10.21 14.29 17.49
N ILE A 95 11.34 14.79 16.99
CA ILE A 95 11.42 15.43 15.67
C ILE A 95 11.04 14.43 14.58
N GLN A 96 11.62 13.23 14.59
CA GLN A 96 11.33 12.19 13.60
C GLN A 96 9.85 11.79 13.63
N LYS A 97 9.30 11.60 14.84
CA LYS A 97 7.88 11.30 15.02
C LYS A 97 6.98 12.42 14.48
N ALA A 98 7.25 13.67 14.83
CA ALA A 98 6.48 14.81 14.37
C ALA A 98 6.53 14.98 12.84
N VAL A 99 7.69 14.75 12.23
CA VAL A 99 7.87 14.78 10.77
C VAL A 99 7.11 13.64 10.11
N ALA A 100 7.17 12.42 10.65
CA ALA A 100 6.46 11.27 10.13
C ALA A 100 4.94 11.46 10.20
N GLU A 101 4.42 11.94 11.32
CA GLU A 101 2.99 12.27 11.49
C GLU A 101 2.55 13.37 10.53
N HIS A 102 3.36 14.44 10.40
CA HIS A 102 3.09 15.51 9.45
C HIS A 102 3.04 14.98 8.01
N ARG A 103 4.04 14.17 7.60
CA ARG A 103 4.08 13.56 6.26
C ARG A 103 2.89 12.65 6.03
N ALA A 104 2.53 11.79 6.98
CA ALA A 104 1.38 10.88 6.88
C ALA A 104 0.06 11.66 6.72
N ARG A 105 -0.16 12.69 7.55
CA ARG A 105 -1.35 13.56 7.45
C ARG A 105 -1.42 14.26 6.10
N ARG A 106 -0.30 14.75 5.58
CA ARG A 106 -0.23 15.42 4.27
C ARG A 106 -0.48 14.42 3.13
N TYR A 107 0.09 13.23 3.21
CA TYR A 107 -0.10 12.18 2.22
C TYR A 107 -1.56 11.71 2.16
N ALA A 108 -2.21 11.48 3.30
CA ALA A 108 -3.64 11.16 3.37
C ALA A 108 -4.51 12.26 2.75
N LYS A 109 -4.19 13.54 3.02
CA LYS A 109 -4.89 14.67 2.40
C LYS A 109 -4.71 14.72 0.89
N LEU A 110 -3.50 14.43 0.38
CA LEU A 110 -3.24 14.39 -1.06
C LEU A 110 -4.00 13.24 -1.72
N GLN A 111 -4.00 12.04 -1.12
CA GLN A 111 -4.78 10.91 -1.63
C GLN A 111 -6.28 11.21 -1.68
N ALA A 112 -6.83 11.86 -0.65
CA ALA A 112 -8.23 12.28 -0.63
C ALA A 112 -8.57 13.32 -1.73
N GLN A 113 -7.60 14.13 -2.14
CA GLN A 113 -7.75 15.15 -3.18
C GLN A 113 -7.38 14.66 -4.58
N ALA A 114 -6.76 13.48 -4.68
CA ALA A 114 -6.34 12.92 -5.95
C ALA A 114 -7.57 12.62 -6.82
N LYS A 115 -7.58 13.15 -8.04
CA LYS A 115 -8.69 12.91 -8.97
C LYS A 115 -8.60 11.49 -9.47
N VAL A 116 -9.57 10.65 -9.09
CA VAL A 116 -9.69 9.29 -9.63
C VAL A 116 -9.90 9.37 -11.14
N THR A 117 -8.92 8.91 -11.91
CA THR A 117 -9.00 8.95 -13.37
C THR A 117 -9.92 7.86 -13.91
N ALA A 118 -10.39 8.00 -15.16
CA ALA A 118 -11.20 6.97 -15.80
C ALA A 118 -10.47 5.61 -15.89
N ALA A 119 -9.14 5.63 -16.04
CA ALA A 119 -8.31 4.42 -16.03
C ALA A 119 -8.31 3.74 -14.66
N ASP A 120 -8.23 4.51 -13.57
CA ASP A 120 -8.27 3.97 -12.21
C ASP A 120 -9.64 3.35 -11.90
N ARG A 121 -10.73 3.99 -12.35
CA ARG A 121 -12.10 3.44 -12.21
C ARG A 121 -12.24 2.10 -12.95
N LYS A 122 -11.68 1.99 -14.16
CA LYS A 122 -11.71 0.74 -14.94
C LYS A 122 -10.91 -0.37 -14.25
N ARG A 123 -9.74 -0.05 -13.70
CA ARG A 123 -8.91 -1.01 -12.94
C ARG A 123 -9.65 -1.51 -11.70
N ALA A 124 -10.22 -0.59 -10.92
CA ALA A 124 -11.00 -0.95 -9.73
C ALA A 124 -12.21 -1.83 -10.06
N ALA A 125 -12.91 -1.55 -11.18
CA ALA A 125 -14.03 -2.38 -11.63
C ALA A 125 -13.60 -3.82 -12.00
N LEU A 126 -12.49 -3.97 -12.74
CA LEU A 126 -11.93 -5.27 -13.10
C LEU A 126 -11.45 -6.06 -11.87
N GLU A 127 -10.83 -5.38 -10.89
CA GLU A 127 -10.41 -6.01 -9.64
C GLU A 127 -11.61 -6.46 -8.79
N ALA A 128 -12.66 -5.64 -8.71
CA ALA A 128 -13.89 -6.01 -8.01
C ALA A 128 -14.60 -7.20 -8.68
N GLU A 129 -14.61 -7.26 -10.01
CA GLU A 129 -15.15 -8.39 -10.76
C GLU A 129 -14.34 -9.67 -10.50
N ARG A 130 -13.01 -9.60 -10.53
CA ARG A 130 -12.13 -10.73 -10.17
C ARG A 130 -12.37 -11.22 -8.74
N GLN A 131 -12.53 -10.31 -7.79
CA GLN A 131 -12.81 -10.67 -6.39
C GLN A 131 -14.17 -11.34 -6.24
N ARG A 132 -15.19 -10.89 -6.98
CA ARG A 132 -16.52 -11.53 -7.00
C ARG A 132 -16.45 -12.93 -7.59
N ILE A 133 -15.76 -13.09 -8.72
CA ILE A 133 -15.56 -14.40 -9.35
C ILE A 133 -14.84 -15.35 -8.37
N ALA A 134 -13.72 -14.91 -7.78
CA ALA A 134 -12.98 -15.71 -6.81
C ALA A 134 -13.82 -16.06 -5.56
N ALA A 135 -14.68 -15.16 -5.09
CA ALA A 135 -15.56 -15.42 -3.96
C ALA A 135 -16.65 -16.45 -4.30
N LEU A 136 -17.25 -16.36 -5.48
CA LEU A 136 -18.21 -17.36 -5.98
C LEU A 136 -17.55 -18.72 -6.16
N GLU A 137 -16.34 -18.77 -6.71
CA GLU A 137 -15.55 -20.00 -6.84
C GLU A 137 -15.21 -20.59 -5.46
N ALA A 138 -14.83 -19.77 -4.48
CA ALA A 138 -14.56 -20.23 -3.12
C ALA A 138 -15.82 -20.74 -2.41
N GLU A 139 -16.97 -20.10 -2.61
CA GLU A 139 -18.25 -20.56 -2.07
C GLU A 139 -18.68 -21.88 -2.72
N GLN A 140 -18.52 -22.01 -4.05
CA GLN A 140 -18.77 -23.24 -4.77
C GLN A 140 -17.84 -24.37 -4.32
N ALA A 141 -16.56 -24.08 -4.10
CA ALA A 141 -15.60 -25.06 -3.57
C ALA A 141 -16.00 -25.54 -2.16
N ARG A 142 -16.44 -24.63 -1.28
CA ARG A 142 -16.93 -24.98 0.06
C ARG A 142 -18.19 -25.85 0.00
N LYS A 143 -19.17 -25.48 -0.84
CA LYS A 143 -20.40 -26.28 -1.03
C LYS A 143 -20.12 -27.66 -1.62
N LYS A 144 -19.18 -27.77 -2.57
CA LYS A 144 -18.74 -29.04 -3.13
C LYS A 144 -18.04 -29.91 -2.08
N ALA A 145 -17.12 -29.35 -1.30
CA ALA A 145 -16.44 -30.06 -0.22
C ALA A 145 -17.41 -30.54 0.87
N GLU A 146 -18.41 -29.73 1.24
CA GLU A 146 -19.45 -30.14 2.19
C GLU A 146 -20.35 -31.25 1.62
N ALA A 147 -20.73 -31.16 0.34
CA ALA A 147 -21.51 -32.21 -0.33
C ALA A 147 -20.71 -33.51 -0.47
N GLU A 148 -19.41 -33.44 -0.76
CA GLU A 148 -18.51 -34.60 -0.78
C GLU A 148 -18.32 -35.19 0.62
N ALA A 149 -18.20 -34.38 1.66
CA ALA A 149 -18.12 -34.83 3.04
C ALA A 149 -19.43 -35.50 3.51
N ARG A 150 -20.61 -34.97 3.12
CA ARG A 150 -21.92 -35.60 3.40
C ARG A 150 -22.06 -36.94 2.68
N LYS A 151 -21.68 -37.01 1.40
CA LYS A 151 -21.68 -38.27 0.63
C LYS A 151 -20.69 -39.30 1.18
N ALA A 152 -19.53 -38.87 1.67
CA ALA A 152 -18.56 -39.76 2.31
C ALA A 152 -19.08 -40.28 3.67
N ALA A 153 -19.74 -39.42 4.47
CA ALA A 153 -20.37 -39.84 5.72
C ALA A 153 -21.54 -40.82 5.50
N GLU A 154 -22.35 -40.61 4.46
CA GLU A 154 -23.43 -41.51 4.05
C GLU A 154 -22.89 -42.88 3.60
N LYS A 155 -21.79 -42.90 2.85
CA LYS A 155 -21.09 -44.14 2.46
C LYS A 155 -20.51 -44.92 3.64
N VAL A 156 -20.01 -44.23 4.66
CA VAL A 156 -19.51 -44.86 5.90
C VAL A 156 -20.66 -45.41 6.75
N GLN A 157 -21.85 -44.82 6.69
CA GLN A 157 -23.06 -45.37 7.33
C GLN A 157 -23.62 -46.58 6.57
N GLU A 158 -23.50 -46.61 5.24
CA GLU A 158 -23.91 -47.75 4.42
C GLU A 158 -22.98 -48.96 4.57
N GLU A 159 -21.68 -48.76 4.83
CA GLU A 159 -20.73 -49.84 5.19
C GLU A 159 -20.86 -50.36 6.64
N ALA A 160 -21.53 -49.63 7.54
CA ALA A 160 -21.78 -50.07 8.92
C ALA A 160 -23.08 -50.89 9.08
N ALA A 161 -23.89 -51.03 8.03
CA ALA A 161 -25.11 -51.82 8.04
C ALA A 161 -25.01 -53.05 7.11
N PRO A 162 -24.19 -54.05 7.50
CA PRO A 162 -24.74 -55.40 7.47
C PRO A 162 -24.22 -56.26 8.63
N THR A 163 -24.97 -56.37 9.74
CA THR A 163 -24.88 -57.54 10.65
C THR A 163 -26.19 -57.92 11.35
N GLU A 164 -27.37 -57.47 10.88
CA GLU A 164 -28.66 -57.92 11.45
C GLU A 164 -29.60 -58.52 10.38
N ALA A 165 -29.08 -59.45 9.59
CA ALA A 165 -29.91 -60.33 8.74
C ALA A 165 -29.46 -61.79 8.88
N ALA A 166 -29.37 -62.29 10.11
CA ALA A 166 -29.17 -63.72 10.40
C ALA A 166 -29.62 -64.10 11.83
N ALA A 167 -30.82 -63.71 12.26
CA ALA A 167 -31.45 -64.32 13.44
C ALA A 167 -32.93 -63.95 13.55
N GLU A 168 -33.82 -64.58 12.77
CA GLU A 168 -35.23 -64.71 13.16
C GLU A 168 -35.87 -65.95 12.51
N ALA A 169 -36.15 -66.94 13.36
CA ALA A 169 -37.14 -68.04 13.31
C ALA A 169 -37.27 -68.89 12.01
N SER A 170 -37.06 -70.21 11.97
CA SER A 170 -37.16 -71.28 12.98
C SER A 170 -38.37 -71.17 13.90
N ALA A 171 -39.57 -71.43 13.36
CA ALA A 171 -40.63 -72.27 13.96
C ALA A 171 -41.97 -72.04 13.23
N GLU A 172 -42.48 -73.04 12.50
CA GLU A 172 -43.91 -73.42 12.53
C GLU A 172 -44.20 -74.65 11.63
N HIS A 173 -44.21 -75.83 12.25
CA HIS A 173 -45.09 -76.93 11.88
C HIS A 173 -45.69 -77.49 13.17
N PRO A 174 -47.00 -77.78 13.18
CA PRO A 174 -47.36 -79.19 13.37
C PRO A 174 -48.50 -79.67 12.45
N GLU A 175 -48.32 -80.90 11.98
CA GLU A 175 -49.35 -81.79 11.43
C GLU A 175 -50.41 -82.14 12.47
N GLN A 176 -51.67 -82.23 12.03
CA GLN A 176 -52.75 -82.95 12.74
C GLN A 176 -52.98 -84.30 12.07
N GLY A 177 -53.05 -85.36 12.88
CA GLY A 177 -53.29 -86.74 12.42
C GLY A 177 -54.76 -87.13 12.35
N ALA A 178 -55.00 -88.17 11.53
CA ALA A 178 -55.95 -89.26 11.65
C ALA A 178 -57.40 -88.99 12.09
N GLU A 179 -58.34 -89.19 11.15
CA GLU A 179 -59.37 -90.26 11.21
C GLU A 179 -59.82 -90.63 9.79
#